data_AF-A0A246GG09-F1
#
_entry.id   AF-A0A246GG09-F1
#
_cell.length_a   1.000
_cell.length_b   1.000
_cell.length_c   1.000
_cell.angle_alpha   90.00
_cell.angle_beta   90.00
_cell.angle_gamma   90.00
#
_symmetry.space_group_name_H-M   'P 1'
#
loop_
_entity.id
_entity.type
_entity.pdbx_description
1 polymer ?
#
loop_
_entity_poly.entity_id
_entity_poly.type
_entity_poly.pdbx_seq_one_letter_code
_entity_poly.pdbx_strand_id
1 'polypeptide(L)'
;MKKTTLTLILISLFSKNYGQNKKEEDRKAIKSMCGCYEVEFNFTETFNYSKNNNYKPSPTKHEKAIEWIELIEEESNKLSLQHLLITGETEESIVKHWRQDWLYENTDLYIFEKDQTWKYKKLDKKEVVGQWTQKVYQVDDSPRYEGSASWVHIDGRHFWENTTAAPLPRREHTIRNDYNILKRNNIHEIKDFGWIHNQDNKKIIRENEDTLLAEEKGYDVYKKIDNSKCTLAQNYWKKNSTIWKNVRNKWSTIFIKNKDLTLKKEKQPLFAKLFELKSEATPEEISHIIDSYI
;
A
#
# COMPACT_ATOMS: atom_id res chain seq x y z
N MET A 1 24.69 48.22 -34.30
CA MET A 1 23.84 48.03 -33.10
C MET A 1 23.85 46.54 -32.76
N LYS A 2 24.45 46.19 -31.62
CA LYS A 2 24.82 44.81 -31.25
C LYS A 2 23.98 44.34 -30.06
N LYS A 3 23.55 43.08 -30.15
CA LYS A 3 23.31 42.11 -29.07
C LYS A 3 22.09 42.33 -28.16
N THR A 4 20.95 41.74 -28.55
CA THR A 4 19.90 41.35 -27.59
C THR A 4 19.14 40.12 -28.08
N THR A 5 19.79 38.96 -28.15
CA THR A 5 19.07 37.68 -28.39
C THR A 5 19.89 36.48 -27.90
N LEU A 6 20.18 36.39 -26.61
CA LEU A 6 20.75 35.15 -26.05
C LEU A 6 20.53 35.02 -24.53
N THR A 7 19.28 35.06 -24.04
CA THR A 7 19.01 34.83 -22.60
C THR A 7 17.77 33.99 -22.29
N LEU A 8 17.12 33.35 -23.28
CA LEU A 8 15.92 32.51 -23.03
C LEU A 8 16.15 30.99 -23.08
N ILE A 9 17.34 30.51 -23.42
CA ILE A 9 17.61 29.06 -23.59
C ILE A 9 18.23 28.43 -22.32
N LEU A 10 18.75 29.21 -21.38
CA LEU A 10 19.43 28.66 -20.20
C LEU A 10 18.48 28.20 -19.08
N ILE A 11 17.28 28.78 -18.95
CA ILE A 11 16.38 28.51 -17.82
C ILE A 11 15.68 27.14 -17.94
N SER A 12 15.42 26.65 -19.16
CA SER A 12 14.74 25.36 -19.37
C SER A 12 15.62 24.13 -19.10
N LEU A 13 16.94 24.28 -19.07
CA LEU A 13 17.89 23.19 -18.80
C LEU A 13 18.04 22.89 -17.30
N PHE A 14 17.90 23.89 -16.43
CA PHE A 14 18.02 23.68 -14.97
C PHE A 14 16.81 22.95 -14.37
N SER A 15 15.59 23.23 -14.85
CA SER A 15 14.37 22.61 -14.32
C SER A 15 14.31 21.10 -14.57
N LYS A 16 14.84 20.62 -15.71
CA LYS A 16 14.85 19.19 -16.04
C LYS A 16 15.81 18.38 -15.16
N ASN A 17 17.00 18.93 -14.89
CA ASN A 17 17.99 18.27 -14.04
C ASN A 17 17.51 18.14 -12.58
N TYR A 18 16.81 19.15 -12.07
CA TYR A 18 16.27 19.10 -10.70
C TYR A 18 15.16 18.05 -10.55
N GLY A 19 14.24 17.96 -11.52
CA GLY A 19 13.17 16.96 -11.51
C GLY A 19 13.68 15.52 -11.63
N GLN A 20 14.69 15.28 -12.47
CA GLN A 20 15.31 13.96 -12.60
C GLN A 20 16.05 13.56 -11.30
N ASN A 21 16.80 14.48 -10.70
CA ASN A 21 17.49 14.21 -9.43
C ASN A 21 16.49 13.91 -8.31
N LYS A 22 15.41 14.69 -8.20
CA LYS A 22 14.35 14.44 -7.22
C LYS A 22 13.72 13.05 -7.40
N LYS A 23 13.36 12.67 -8.63
CA LYS A 23 12.78 11.33 -8.88
C LYS A 23 13.73 10.21 -8.45
N GLU A 24 15.04 10.37 -8.66
CA GLU A 24 16.04 9.40 -8.22
C GLU A 24 16.15 9.33 -6.69
N GLU A 25 16.05 10.47 -5.98
CA GLU A 25 15.95 10.52 -4.52
C GLU A 25 14.69 9.83 -4.00
N ASP A 26 13.53 10.11 -4.61
CA ASP A 26 12.26 9.46 -4.27
C ASP A 26 12.38 7.93 -4.40
N ARG A 27 12.98 7.45 -5.51
CA ARG A 27 13.22 6.02 -5.73
C ARG A 27 14.14 5.42 -4.68
N LYS A 28 15.20 6.14 -4.29
CA LYS A 28 16.12 5.69 -3.23
C LYS A 28 15.37 5.56 -1.90
N ALA A 29 14.53 6.55 -1.56
CA ALA A 29 13.70 6.50 -0.36
C ALA A 29 12.76 5.28 -0.38
N ILE A 30 12.03 5.06 -1.48
CA ILE A 30 11.14 3.89 -1.61
C ILE A 30 11.91 2.57 -1.49
N LYS A 31 13.03 2.41 -2.21
CA LYS A 31 13.83 1.18 -2.17
C LYS A 31 14.48 0.94 -0.80
N SER A 32 14.73 1.99 -0.03
CA SER A 32 15.31 1.86 1.32
C SER A 32 14.36 1.18 2.33
N MET A 33 13.06 1.09 2.01
CA MET A 33 12.09 0.31 2.76
C MET A 33 12.27 -1.22 2.59
N CYS A 34 13.13 -1.68 1.68
CA CYS A 34 13.45 -3.11 1.53
C CYS A 34 14.46 -3.60 2.57
N GLY A 35 14.29 -4.84 3.00
CA GLY A 35 15.16 -5.50 3.99
C GLY A 35 14.39 -6.39 4.96
N CYS A 36 15.10 -6.86 5.99
CA CYS A 36 14.52 -7.59 7.10
C CYS A 36 14.29 -6.65 8.30
N TYR A 37 13.12 -6.74 8.93
CA TYR A 37 12.71 -5.84 9.99
C TYR A 37 12.13 -6.58 11.19
N GLU A 38 12.45 -6.11 12.41
CA GLU A 38 11.53 -6.24 13.53
C GLU A 38 10.48 -5.13 13.37
N VAL A 39 9.22 -5.53 13.26
CA VAL A 39 8.09 -4.62 13.04
C VAL A 39 7.28 -4.52 14.31
N GLU A 40 6.94 -3.30 14.71
CA GLU A 40 6.00 -3.03 15.79
C GLU A 40 4.73 -2.42 15.21
N PHE A 41 3.59 -3.08 15.42
CA PHE A 41 2.27 -2.59 15.02
C PHE A 41 1.55 -1.96 16.21
N ASN A 42 1.51 -0.63 16.28
CA ASN A 42 0.92 0.10 17.39
C ASN A 42 -0.32 0.85 16.95
N PHE A 43 -1.48 0.51 17.52
CA PHE A 43 -2.74 1.19 17.21
C PHE A 43 -3.52 1.51 18.48
N THR A 44 -4.02 2.73 18.58
CA THR A 44 -4.91 3.14 19.67
C THR A 44 -5.96 4.10 19.15
N GLU A 45 -7.21 3.88 19.54
CA GLU A 45 -8.28 4.81 19.26
C GLU A 45 -8.18 5.99 20.24
N THR A 46 -8.16 7.21 19.72
CA THR A 46 -7.78 8.41 20.49
C THR A 46 -8.97 9.29 20.84
N PHE A 47 -9.74 9.73 19.84
CA PHE A 47 -10.88 10.61 20.02
C PHE A 47 -12.17 9.90 19.63
N ASN A 48 -13.19 9.99 20.48
CA ASN A 48 -14.51 9.41 20.25
C ASN A 48 -15.53 10.52 19.97
N TYR A 49 -16.29 10.37 18.88
CA TYR A 49 -17.36 11.29 18.47
C TYR A 49 -18.73 10.59 18.39
N SER A 50 -18.81 9.33 18.83
CA SER A 50 -20.05 8.56 18.84
C SER A 50 -21.09 9.19 19.77
N LYS A 51 -22.33 9.25 19.28
CA LYS A 51 -23.51 9.62 20.10
C LYS A 51 -24.07 8.42 20.88
N ASN A 52 -23.52 7.22 20.68
CA ASN A 52 -23.95 6.01 21.38
C ASN A 52 -23.29 5.94 22.77
N ASN A 53 -24.10 5.99 23.83
CA ASN A 53 -23.62 5.90 25.21
C ASN A 53 -22.92 4.56 25.54
N ASN A 54 -23.19 3.51 24.76
CA ASN A 54 -22.56 2.20 24.91
C ASN A 54 -21.40 1.98 23.93
N TYR A 55 -20.90 3.04 23.31
CA TYR A 55 -19.74 2.98 22.42
C TYR A 55 -18.54 2.35 23.11
N LYS A 56 -17.90 1.39 22.44
CA LYS A 56 -16.67 0.76 22.90
C LYS A 56 -15.56 1.04 21.88
N PRO A 57 -14.49 1.75 22.25
CA PRO A 57 -13.36 1.96 21.36
C PRO A 57 -12.70 0.63 21.02
N SER A 58 -12.00 0.58 19.89
CA SER A 58 -11.21 -0.61 19.57
C SER A 58 -10.11 -0.80 20.61
N PRO A 59 -9.81 -2.06 21.01
CA PRO A 59 -8.72 -2.33 21.95
C PRO A 59 -7.40 -1.76 21.44
N THR A 60 -6.59 -1.22 22.35
CA THR A 60 -5.23 -0.81 22.01
C THR A 60 -4.44 -2.05 21.60
N LYS A 61 -3.72 -1.94 20.48
CA LYS A 61 -2.91 -3.00 19.90
C LYS A 61 -1.44 -2.64 20.01
N HIS A 62 -0.67 -3.57 20.56
CA HIS A 62 0.79 -3.61 20.50
C HIS A 62 1.19 -5.02 20.08
N GLU A 63 1.58 -5.18 18.83
CA GLU A 63 2.07 -6.45 18.32
C GLU A 63 3.45 -6.28 17.72
N LYS A 64 4.26 -7.34 17.77
CA LYS A 64 5.56 -7.41 17.13
C LYS A 64 5.61 -8.58 16.17
N ALA A 65 6.37 -8.43 15.10
CA ALA A 65 6.63 -9.50 14.14
C ALA A 65 7.99 -9.31 13.46
N ILE A 66 8.44 -10.33 12.73
CA ILE A 66 9.52 -10.17 11.76
C ILE A 66 8.89 -10.07 10.38
N GLU A 67 9.31 -9.07 9.59
CA GLU A 67 8.82 -8.88 8.23
C GLU A 67 10.00 -8.71 7.27
N TRP A 68 9.95 -9.45 6.17
CA TRP A 68 10.87 -9.30 5.06
C TRP A 68 10.20 -8.55 3.91
N ILE A 69 10.87 -7.51 3.41
CA ILE A 69 10.36 -6.67 2.34
C ILE A 69 11.30 -6.77 1.15
N GLU A 70 10.79 -7.31 0.05
CA GLU A 70 11.55 -7.56 -1.17
C GLU A 70 11.12 -6.65 -2.33
N LEU A 71 12.08 -6.15 -3.09
CA LEU A 71 11.84 -5.44 -4.34
C LEU A 71 11.59 -6.45 -5.45
N ILE A 72 10.33 -6.61 -5.86
CA ILE A 72 9.92 -7.68 -6.79
C ILE A 72 9.82 -7.21 -8.24
N GLU A 73 9.68 -5.90 -8.47
CA GLU A 73 9.70 -5.27 -9.80
C GLU A 73 10.38 -3.91 -9.71
N GLU A 74 11.28 -3.61 -10.66
CA GLU A 74 11.96 -2.32 -10.79
C GLU A 74 11.97 -1.86 -12.25
N GLU A 75 11.22 -0.80 -12.53
CA GLU A 75 11.21 -0.08 -13.81
C GLU A 75 11.39 1.41 -13.55
N SER A 76 11.58 2.23 -14.59
CA SER A 76 11.82 3.67 -14.43
C SER A 76 10.69 4.41 -13.67
N ASN A 77 9.43 4.01 -13.90
CA ASN A 77 8.24 4.63 -13.32
C ASN A 77 7.48 3.72 -12.35
N LYS A 78 8.01 2.52 -12.04
CA LYS A 78 7.36 1.54 -11.19
C LYS A 78 8.35 0.87 -10.25
N LEU A 79 7.99 0.78 -8.98
CA LEU A 79 8.65 -0.08 -8.00
C LEU A 79 7.57 -0.91 -7.31
N SER A 80 7.79 -2.21 -7.15
CA SER A 80 6.85 -3.08 -6.43
C SER A 80 7.56 -3.76 -5.27
N LEU A 81 7.03 -3.58 -4.07
CA LEU A 81 7.59 -4.13 -2.83
C LEU A 81 6.61 -5.15 -2.27
N GLN A 82 7.07 -6.39 -2.10
CA GLN A 82 6.33 -7.45 -1.44
C GLN A 82 6.74 -7.56 0.02
N HIS A 83 5.77 -7.55 0.92
CA HIS A 83 5.98 -7.78 2.34
C HIS A 83 5.59 -9.21 2.70
N LEU A 84 6.47 -9.92 3.42
CA LEU A 84 6.29 -11.28 3.89
C LEU A 84 6.49 -11.31 5.40
N LEU A 85 5.41 -11.57 6.13
CA LEU A 85 5.40 -11.62 7.59
C LEU A 85 5.77 -13.03 8.06
N ILE A 86 6.63 -13.12 9.07
CA ILE A 86 7.07 -14.37 9.68
C ILE A 86 6.37 -14.50 11.03
N THR A 87 5.41 -15.42 11.14
CA THR A 87 4.59 -15.61 12.35
C THR A 87 4.96 -16.85 13.16
N GLY A 88 6.05 -17.53 12.80
CA GLY A 88 6.48 -18.79 13.40
C GLY A 88 7.79 -19.29 12.79
N GLU A 89 8.13 -20.55 13.02
CA GLU A 89 9.45 -21.11 12.68
C GLU A 89 9.49 -21.89 11.36
N THR A 90 8.33 -22.20 10.77
CA THR A 90 8.21 -23.02 9.55
C THR A 90 7.68 -22.22 8.35
N GLU A 91 7.84 -22.73 7.12
CA GLU A 91 7.39 -22.02 5.92
C GLU A 91 5.87 -21.82 5.88
N GLU A 92 5.09 -22.69 6.52
CA GLU A 92 3.64 -22.55 6.69
C GLU A 92 3.28 -21.36 7.59
N SER A 93 4.24 -20.83 8.34
CA SER A 93 4.11 -19.62 9.16
C SER A 93 4.48 -18.35 8.40
N ILE A 94 4.70 -18.43 7.08
CA ILE A 94 4.91 -17.24 6.23
C ILE A 94 3.56 -16.76 5.70
N VAL A 95 3.25 -15.50 6.01
CA VAL A 95 2.10 -14.81 5.47
C VAL A 95 2.58 -13.84 4.39
N LYS A 96 2.12 -14.02 3.15
CA LYS A 96 2.23 -12.97 2.12
C LYS A 96 1.33 -11.79 2.50
N HIS A 97 1.86 -10.89 3.32
CA HIS A 97 1.08 -9.97 4.13
C HIS A 97 0.41 -8.86 3.32
N TRP A 98 1.19 -8.10 2.55
CA TRP A 98 0.66 -7.07 1.65
C TRP A 98 1.71 -6.72 0.60
N ARG A 99 1.26 -6.08 -0.47
CA ARG A 99 2.13 -5.56 -1.52
C ARG A 99 1.86 -4.07 -1.68
N GLN A 100 2.91 -3.33 -1.97
CA GLN A 100 2.81 -1.93 -2.35
C GLN A 100 3.49 -1.71 -3.70
N ASP A 101 2.75 -1.15 -4.65
CA ASP A 101 3.32 -0.62 -5.88
C ASP A 101 3.43 0.89 -5.76
N TRP A 102 4.54 1.42 -6.24
CA TRP A 102 4.81 2.84 -6.34
C TRP A 102 4.89 3.21 -7.82
N LEU A 103 3.95 4.02 -8.28
CA LEU A 103 3.82 4.43 -9.68
C LEU A 103 4.04 5.94 -9.82
N TYR A 104 5.07 6.31 -10.58
CA TYR A 104 5.41 7.71 -10.83
C TYR A 104 4.41 8.36 -11.80
N GLU A 105 3.85 9.51 -11.42
CA GLU A 105 2.89 10.31 -12.20
C GLU A 105 1.67 9.52 -12.71
N ASN A 106 1.21 8.52 -11.95
CA ASN A 106 0.10 7.66 -12.33
C ASN A 106 -1.24 8.42 -12.32
N THR A 107 -1.98 8.33 -13.43
CA THR A 107 -3.30 8.96 -13.60
C THR A 107 -4.48 8.06 -13.30
N ASP A 108 -4.27 6.75 -13.20
CA ASP A 108 -5.35 5.76 -13.16
C ASP A 108 -5.52 5.22 -11.75
N LEU A 109 -6.57 5.69 -11.06
CA LEU A 109 -6.81 5.40 -9.65
C LEU A 109 -8.04 4.53 -9.40
N TYR A 110 -7.99 3.71 -8.36
CA TYR A 110 -9.06 2.89 -7.80
C TYR A 110 -9.35 3.33 -6.36
N ILE A 111 -10.29 4.26 -6.20
CA ILE A 111 -10.62 4.84 -4.90
C ILE A 111 -11.62 3.95 -4.18
N PHE A 112 -11.28 3.51 -2.97
CA PHE A 112 -12.21 2.72 -2.16
C PHE A 112 -13.44 3.55 -1.80
N GLU A 113 -14.63 3.00 -2.05
CA GLU A 113 -15.90 3.60 -1.65
C GLU A 113 -16.39 2.97 -0.35
N LYS A 114 -17.03 1.81 -0.43
CA LYS A 114 -17.48 0.98 0.69
C LYS A 114 -17.83 -0.41 0.17
N ASP A 115 -18.16 -1.34 1.07
CA ASP A 115 -18.73 -2.65 0.69
C ASP A 115 -17.91 -3.41 -0.37
N GLN A 116 -16.59 -3.41 -0.22
CA GLN A 116 -15.65 -4.04 -1.17
C GLN A 116 -15.82 -3.50 -2.60
N THR A 117 -16.08 -2.20 -2.75
CA THR A 117 -16.19 -1.52 -4.05
C THR A 117 -15.15 -0.42 -4.15
N TRP A 118 -14.49 -0.36 -5.31
CA TRP A 118 -13.55 0.67 -5.72
C TRP A 118 -14.05 1.35 -6.99
N LYS A 119 -14.05 2.68 -6.99
CA LYS A 119 -14.39 3.50 -8.15
C LYS A 119 -13.14 3.81 -8.95
N TYR A 120 -13.21 3.56 -10.25
CA TYR A 120 -12.16 4.00 -11.14
C TYR A 120 -12.23 5.52 -11.30
N LYS A 121 -11.11 6.20 -11.10
CA LYS A 121 -10.96 7.64 -11.26
C LYS A 121 -9.72 7.92 -12.08
N LYS A 122 -9.91 8.64 -13.19
CA LYS A 122 -8.81 9.18 -13.98
C LYS A 122 -8.48 10.60 -13.50
N LEU A 123 -7.23 10.82 -13.10
CA LEU A 123 -6.70 12.14 -12.75
C LEU A 123 -6.13 12.84 -13.97
N ASP A 124 -6.11 14.16 -13.89
CA ASP A 124 -5.48 15.01 -14.89
C ASP A 124 -3.94 14.91 -14.73
N LYS A 125 -3.19 14.77 -15.83
CA LYS A 125 -1.71 14.61 -15.76
C LYS A 125 -1.01 15.72 -14.97
N LYS A 126 -1.53 16.94 -15.07
CA LYS A 126 -1.03 18.13 -14.34
C LYS A 126 -1.14 17.99 -12.82
N GLU A 127 -2.06 17.18 -12.31
CA GLU A 127 -2.30 17.00 -10.87
C GLU A 127 -1.29 16.06 -10.21
N VAL A 128 -0.65 15.20 -11.01
CA VAL A 128 0.22 14.11 -10.52
C VAL A 128 1.69 14.31 -10.88
N VAL A 129 2.07 15.44 -11.50
CA VAL A 129 3.46 15.74 -11.88
C VAL A 129 4.37 15.65 -10.66
N GLY A 130 5.46 14.89 -10.77
CA GLY A 130 6.41 14.68 -9.67
C GLY A 130 5.90 13.82 -8.51
N GLN A 131 4.66 13.32 -8.58
CA GLN A 131 4.07 12.50 -7.53
C GLN A 131 4.32 11.02 -7.74
N TRP A 132 4.28 10.28 -6.64
CA TRP A 132 4.22 8.83 -6.63
C TRP A 132 2.88 8.40 -6.05
N THR A 133 2.21 7.51 -6.76
CA THR A 133 1.02 6.81 -6.27
C THR A 133 1.44 5.54 -5.56
N GLN A 134 1.11 5.42 -4.28
CA GLN A 134 1.17 4.15 -3.56
C GLN A 134 -0.12 3.38 -3.82
N LYS A 135 -0.01 2.18 -4.39
CA LYS A 135 -1.10 1.21 -4.51
C LYS A 135 -0.88 0.07 -3.54
N VAL A 136 -1.78 -0.07 -2.57
CA VAL A 136 -1.72 -1.12 -1.55
C VAL A 136 -2.67 -2.24 -1.91
N TYR A 137 -2.15 -3.45 -1.90
CA TYR A 137 -2.89 -4.67 -2.18
C TYR A 137 -2.98 -5.57 -0.95
N GLN A 138 -4.04 -6.38 -0.91
CA GLN A 138 -4.24 -7.37 0.14
C GLN A 138 -3.35 -8.61 -0.05
N VAL A 139 -3.46 -9.58 0.85
CA VAL A 139 -2.71 -10.84 0.82
C VAL A 139 -2.86 -11.59 -0.52
N ASP A 140 -4.03 -11.46 -1.16
CA ASP A 140 -4.42 -12.08 -2.44
C ASP A 140 -4.19 -11.17 -3.67
N ASP A 141 -3.47 -10.07 -3.50
CA ASP A 141 -3.24 -9.02 -4.50
C ASP A 141 -4.50 -8.28 -5.01
N SER A 142 -5.68 -8.51 -4.40
CA SER A 142 -6.84 -7.64 -4.62
C SER A 142 -6.55 -6.21 -4.13
N PRO A 143 -7.17 -5.17 -4.71
CA PRO A 143 -6.89 -3.81 -4.29
C PRO A 143 -7.36 -3.59 -2.85
N ARG A 144 -6.60 -2.78 -2.11
CA ARG A 144 -6.96 -2.35 -0.76
C ARG A 144 -7.27 -0.87 -0.76
N TYR A 145 -6.26 -0.04 -0.99
CA TYR A 145 -6.39 1.41 -1.12
C TYR A 145 -5.23 1.96 -1.92
N GLU A 146 -5.38 3.18 -2.44
CA GLU A 146 -4.31 3.86 -3.13
C GLU A 146 -4.46 5.37 -3.05
N GLY A 147 -3.34 6.07 -3.24
CA GLY A 147 -3.28 7.52 -3.18
C GLY A 147 -1.99 8.06 -3.77
N SER A 148 -2.02 9.30 -4.26
CA SER A 148 -0.87 9.97 -4.88
C SER A 148 -0.44 11.18 -4.07
N ALA A 149 0.88 11.36 -3.94
CA ALA A 149 1.50 12.52 -3.32
C ALA A 149 2.99 12.63 -3.71
N SER A 150 3.61 13.76 -3.37
CA SER A 150 5.05 13.97 -3.57
C SER A 150 5.84 13.44 -2.37
N TRP A 151 6.98 12.81 -2.64
CA TRP A 151 8.03 12.66 -1.62
C TRP A 151 8.65 14.02 -1.33
N VAL A 152 8.93 14.28 -0.05
CA VAL A 152 9.57 15.49 0.45
C VAL A 152 10.93 15.11 1.03
N HIS A 153 11.95 15.87 0.64
CA HIS A 153 13.33 15.72 1.08
C HIS A 153 13.82 17.07 1.59
N ILE A 154 13.85 17.25 2.91
CA ILE A 154 14.18 18.54 3.53
C ILE A 154 14.79 18.31 4.91
N ASP A 155 15.86 19.03 5.23
CA ASP A 155 16.54 19.00 6.53
C ASP A 155 16.86 17.56 7.02
N GLY A 156 17.31 16.70 6.10
CA GLY A 156 17.64 15.29 6.37
C GLY A 156 16.44 14.37 6.57
N ARG A 157 15.21 14.86 6.39
CA ARG A 157 13.98 14.05 6.47
C ARG A 157 13.52 13.66 5.08
N HIS A 158 13.07 12.42 4.94
CA HIS A 158 12.55 11.87 3.69
C HIS A 158 11.20 11.21 3.96
N PHE A 159 10.11 11.83 3.51
CA PHE A 159 8.78 11.31 3.77
C PHE A 159 7.81 11.50 2.60
N TRP A 160 6.78 10.67 2.58
CA TRP A 160 5.64 10.76 1.67
C TRP A 160 4.36 10.73 2.48
N GLU A 161 3.44 11.64 2.20
CA GLU A 161 2.20 11.80 2.94
C GLU A 161 0.99 11.91 2.03
N ASN A 162 -0.04 11.12 2.32
CA ASN A 162 -1.26 11.03 1.52
C ASN A 162 -2.47 10.79 2.43
N THR A 163 -3.62 11.36 2.07
CA THR A 163 -4.90 10.92 2.61
C THR A 163 -5.70 10.12 1.57
N THR A 164 -6.23 8.95 1.97
CA THR A 164 -7.11 8.14 1.11
C THR A 164 -8.13 7.32 1.91
N ALA A 165 -9.20 6.89 1.25
CA ALA A 165 -10.17 5.97 1.81
C ALA A 165 -9.65 4.52 1.70
N ALA A 166 -9.93 3.72 2.72
CA ALA A 166 -9.48 2.34 2.79
C ALA A 166 -10.53 1.44 3.47
N PRO A 167 -10.55 0.14 3.12
CA PRO A 167 -11.36 -0.85 3.82
C PRO A 167 -10.85 -1.06 5.25
N LEU A 168 -11.75 -1.54 6.11
CA LEU A 168 -11.42 -1.90 7.49
C LEU A 168 -10.41 -3.07 7.51
N PRO A 169 -9.32 -2.97 8.28
CA PRO A 169 -8.41 -4.10 8.49
C PRO A 169 -9.12 -5.23 9.24
N ARG A 170 -8.58 -6.44 9.16
CA ARG A 170 -9.11 -7.64 9.84
C ARG A 170 -9.41 -7.40 11.32
N ARG A 171 -8.51 -6.74 12.04
CA ARG A 171 -8.68 -6.43 13.47
C ARG A 171 -9.92 -5.58 13.79
N GLU A 172 -10.49 -4.89 12.81
CA GLU A 172 -11.68 -4.08 12.98
C GLU A 172 -12.92 -4.81 12.45
N HIS A 173 -12.94 -5.23 11.19
CA HIS A 173 -14.18 -5.77 10.57
C HIS A 173 -14.66 -7.10 11.17
N THR A 174 -13.83 -7.79 11.96
CA THR A 174 -14.25 -9.02 12.67
C THR A 174 -14.91 -8.74 14.02
N ILE A 175 -14.75 -7.55 14.58
CA ILE A 175 -15.25 -7.18 15.93
C ILE A 175 -16.08 -5.90 15.95
N ARG A 176 -16.06 -5.11 14.87
CA ARG A 176 -16.77 -3.85 14.70
C ARG A 176 -17.64 -3.91 13.45
N ASN A 177 -18.84 -3.36 13.55
CA ASN A 177 -19.82 -3.24 12.48
C ASN A 177 -20.50 -1.86 12.44
N ASP A 178 -19.98 -0.91 13.21
CA ASP A 178 -20.56 0.42 13.45
C ASP A 178 -19.92 1.52 12.58
N TYR A 179 -19.03 1.16 11.65
CA TYR A 179 -18.49 2.02 10.60
C TYR A 179 -17.98 1.18 9.42
N ASN A 180 -17.75 1.81 8.27
CA ASN A 180 -17.48 1.09 7.02
C ASN A 180 -16.29 1.62 6.20
N ILE A 181 -15.68 2.73 6.62
CA ILE A 181 -14.50 3.30 5.95
C ILE A 181 -13.46 3.75 6.97
N LEU A 182 -12.18 3.56 6.63
CA LEU A 182 -11.08 4.31 7.21
C LEU A 182 -10.64 5.39 6.23
N LYS A 183 -10.74 6.66 6.61
CA LYS A 183 -10.00 7.74 5.93
C LYS A 183 -8.64 7.84 6.58
N ARG A 184 -7.64 7.29 5.91
CA ARG A 184 -6.27 7.14 6.41
C ARG A 184 -5.43 8.31 5.95
N ASN A 185 -4.75 8.98 6.88
CA ASN A 185 -3.58 9.79 6.54
C ASN A 185 -2.33 8.91 6.69
N ASN A 186 -1.73 8.52 5.58
CA ASN A 186 -0.55 7.67 5.52
C ASN A 186 0.70 8.54 5.42
N ILE A 187 1.66 8.35 6.33
CA ILE A 187 2.97 8.98 6.29
C ILE A 187 4.02 7.88 6.32
N HIS A 188 4.74 7.70 5.21
CA HIS A 188 5.94 6.87 5.16
C HIS A 188 7.14 7.76 5.38
N GLU A 189 7.93 7.52 6.42
CA GLU A 189 9.14 8.31 6.71
C GLU A 189 10.35 7.40 6.88
N ILE A 190 11.42 7.70 6.13
CA ILE A 190 12.69 6.99 6.22
C ILE A 190 13.48 7.52 7.41
N LYS A 191 14.08 6.60 8.17
CA LYS A 191 14.91 6.88 9.35
C LYS A 191 16.23 6.12 9.26
N ASP A 192 17.22 6.54 10.05
CA ASP A 192 18.52 5.86 10.06
C ASP A 192 18.46 4.39 10.49
N PHE A 193 17.45 4.01 11.29
CA PHE A 193 17.23 2.64 11.74
C PHE A 193 16.35 1.80 10.79
N GLY A 194 15.76 2.40 9.75
CA GLY A 194 14.75 1.75 8.91
C GLY A 194 13.69 2.76 8.44
N TRP A 195 12.42 2.51 8.74
CA TRP A 195 11.34 3.43 8.35
C TRP A 195 10.12 3.30 9.27
N ILE A 196 9.21 4.26 9.16
CA ILE A 196 7.97 4.32 9.93
C ILE A 196 6.80 4.47 8.97
N HIS A 197 5.71 3.75 9.23
CA HIS A 197 4.39 4.03 8.66
C HIS A 197 3.48 4.61 9.74
N ASN A 198 3.41 5.93 9.77
CA ASN A 198 2.55 6.67 10.67
C ASN A 198 1.17 6.87 10.01
N GLN A 199 0.11 6.61 10.77
CA GLN A 199 -1.26 6.59 10.31
C GLN A 199 -2.14 7.42 11.26
N ASP A 200 -2.77 8.48 10.75
CA ASP A 200 -3.84 9.18 11.45
C ASP A 200 -5.17 8.82 10.78
N ASN A 201 -5.90 7.90 11.39
CA ASN A 201 -7.09 7.28 10.81
C ASN A 201 -8.36 7.94 11.35
N LYS A 202 -9.28 8.27 10.46
CA LYS A 202 -10.67 8.61 10.79
C LYS A 202 -11.56 7.41 10.49
N LYS A 203 -12.29 6.91 11.49
CA LYS A 203 -13.33 5.89 11.35
C LYS A 203 -14.61 6.58 10.90
N ILE A 204 -15.09 6.26 9.70
CA ILE A 204 -16.20 6.95 9.04
C ILE A 204 -17.35 5.98 8.81
N ILE A 205 -18.55 6.45 9.14
CA ILE A 205 -19.82 5.87 8.70
C ILE A 205 -20.21 6.58 7.41
N ARG A 206 -20.14 5.88 6.27
CA ARG A 206 -20.58 6.39 4.97
C ARG A 206 -21.91 5.78 4.59
N GLU A 207 -22.94 6.61 4.62
CA GLU A 207 -24.27 6.31 4.07
C GLU A 207 -24.52 7.21 2.85
N ASN A 208 -25.37 8.23 3.00
CA ASN A 208 -25.53 9.33 2.04
C ASN A 208 -24.47 10.42 2.27
N GLU A 209 -24.08 10.62 3.53
CA GLU A 209 -23.04 11.56 3.95
C GLU A 209 -22.06 10.85 4.90
N ASP A 210 -20.87 11.42 5.05
CA ASP A 210 -19.83 10.90 5.94
C ASP A 210 -20.04 11.43 7.36
N THR A 211 -20.19 10.51 8.32
CA THR A 211 -20.15 10.84 9.76
C THR A 211 -18.87 10.31 10.38
N LEU A 212 -18.14 11.17 11.10
CA LEU A 212 -16.97 10.78 11.86
C LEU A 212 -17.40 10.06 13.14
N LEU A 213 -16.96 8.81 13.31
CA LEU A 213 -17.23 8.00 14.50
C LEU A 213 -16.14 8.18 15.55
N ALA A 214 -14.88 8.04 15.13
CA ALA A 214 -13.72 8.10 16.00
C ALA A 214 -12.44 8.38 15.20
N GLU A 215 -11.39 8.77 15.91
CA GLU A 215 -10.03 8.88 15.39
C GLU A 215 -9.14 7.81 16.03
N GLU A 216 -8.15 7.35 15.27
CA GLU A 216 -7.20 6.32 15.71
C GLU A 216 -5.80 6.69 15.25
N LYS A 217 -4.84 6.58 16.17
CA LYS A 217 -3.42 6.66 15.86
C LYS A 217 -2.90 5.27 15.54
N GLY A 218 -2.30 5.11 14.38
CA GLY A 218 -1.44 3.98 14.01
C GLY A 218 0.01 4.44 13.90
N TYR A 219 0.94 3.64 14.41
CA TYR A 219 2.36 3.96 14.38
C TYR A 219 3.17 2.67 14.22
N ASP A 220 3.39 2.30 12.97
CA ASP A 220 4.11 1.08 12.63
C ASP A 220 5.60 1.41 12.47
N VAL A 221 6.46 0.69 13.20
CA VAL A 221 7.91 0.92 13.21
C VAL A 221 8.61 -0.27 12.57
N TYR A 222 9.38 -0.02 11.53
CA TYR A 222 10.18 -1.02 10.83
C TYR A 222 11.65 -0.82 11.18
N LYS A 223 12.11 -1.53 12.22
CA LYS A 223 13.51 -1.48 12.66
C LYS A 223 14.33 -2.54 11.95
N LYS A 224 15.30 -2.10 11.16
CA LYS A 224 16.12 -2.99 10.33
C LYS A 224 16.95 -3.92 11.21
N ILE A 225 16.94 -5.20 10.86
CA ILE A 225 17.71 -6.25 11.52
C ILE A 225 18.54 -7.01 10.48
N ASP A 226 19.38 -7.94 10.95
CA ASP A 226 20.19 -8.76 10.06
C ASP A 226 19.32 -9.59 9.10
N ASN A 227 19.66 -9.56 7.81
CA ASN A 227 18.88 -10.24 6.77
C ASN A 227 18.76 -11.77 6.99
N SER A 228 19.69 -12.40 7.71
CA SER A 228 19.63 -13.83 8.04
C SER A 228 18.39 -14.19 8.88
N LYS A 229 17.86 -13.22 9.65
CA LYS A 229 16.60 -13.40 10.42
C LYS A 229 15.37 -13.60 9.52
N CYS A 230 15.47 -13.23 8.25
CA CYS A 230 14.41 -13.38 7.26
C CYS A 230 14.64 -14.52 6.25
N THR A 231 15.61 -15.41 6.51
CA THR A 231 15.95 -16.53 5.60
C THR A 231 14.73 -17.40 5.29
N LEU A 232 13.84 -17.59 6.26
CA LEU A 232 12.61 -18.38 6.08
C LEU A 232 11.68 -17.74 5.03
N ALA A 233 11.42 -16.44 5.12
CA ALA A 233 10.61 -15.71 4.14
C ALA A 233 11.27 -15.66 2.76
N GLN A 234 12.60 -15.52 2.71
CA GLN A 234 13.37 -15.54 1.46
C GLN A 234 13.26 -16.89 0.75
N ASN A 235 13.34 -18.00 1.49
CA ASN A 235 13.21 -19.35 0.93
C ASN A 235 11.78 -19.63 0.45
N TYR A 236 10.77 -19.23 1.24
CA TYR A 236 9.38 -19.28 0.82
C TYR A 236 9.17 -18.52 -0.51
N TRP A 237 9.70 -17.29 -0.62
CA TRP A 237 9.50 -16.48 -1.81
C TRP A 237 10.17 -17.07 -3.04
N LYS A 238 11.38 -17.62 -2.92
CA LYS A 238 12.07 -18.30 -4.03
C LYS A 238 11.23 -19.44 -4.64
N LYS A 239 10.45 -20.14 -3.82
CA LYS A 239 9.56 -21.23 -4.26
C LYS A 239 8.24 -20.71 -4.84
N ASN A 240 7.69 -19.64 -4.27
CA ASN A 240 6.31 -19.20 -4.53
C ASN A 240 6.19 -17.94 -5.40
N SER A 241 7.30 -17.26 -5.74
CA SER A 241 7.25 -15.99 -6.47
C SER A 241 6.59 -16.12 -7.84
N THR A 242 6.70 -17.28 -8.49
CA THR A 242 6.11 -17.55 -9.81
C THR A 242 4.59 -17.58 -9.77
N ILE A 243 3.99 -18.29 -8.81
CA ILE A 243 2.52 -18.32 -8.67
C ILE A 243 1.98 -16.92 -8.34
N TRP A 244 2.65 -16.20 -7.44
CA TRP A 244 2.25 -14.83 -7.10
C TRP A 244 2.43 -13.86 -8.27
N LYS A 245 3.41 -14.08 -9.16
CA LYS A 245 3.52 -13.32 -10.41
C LYS A 245 2.31 -13.57 -11.32
N ASN A 246 1.84 -14.81 -11.43
CA ASN A 246 0.65 -15.13 -12.22
C ASN A 246 -0.62 -14.49 -11.63
N VAL A 247 -0.77 -14.49 -10.31
CA VAL A 247 -1.85 -13.76 -9.60
C VAL A 247 -1.80 -12.27 -9.92
N ARG A 248 -0.62 -11.62 -9.82
CA ARG A 248 -0.45 -10.21 -10.17
C ARG A 248 -0.76 -9.92 -11.64
N ASN A 249 -0.35 -10.81 -12.55
CA ASN A 249 -0.64 -10.67 -13.98
C ASN A 249 -2.15 -10.69 -14.22
N LYS A 250 -2.87 -11.63 -13.61
CA LYS A 250 -4.34 -11.69 -13.72
C LYS A 250 -4.99 -10.41 -13.20
N TRP A 251 -4.62 -9.94 -12.01
CA TRP A 251 -5.10 -8.65 -11.48
C TRP A 251 -4.80 -7.48 -12.42
N SER A 252 -3.62 -7.45 -13.02
CA SER A 252 -3.23 -6.41 -13.98
C SER A 252 -4.17 -6.37 -15.20
N THR A 253 -4.63 -7.53 -15.70
CA THR A 253 -5.63 -7.57 -16.79
C THR A 253 -6.99 -6.98 -16.39
N ILE A 254 -7.33 -7.00 -15.10
CA ILE A 254 -8.56 -6.41 -14.57
C ILE A 254 -8.39 -4.89 -14.47
N PHE A 255 -7.28 -4.42 -13.89
CA PHE A 255 -7.03 -2.99 -13.70
C PHE A 255 -6.90 -2.21 -15.01
N ILE A 256 -6.33 -2.80 -16.06
CA ILE A 256 -6.19 -2.14 -17.38
C ILE A 256 -7.56 -1.85 -18.03
N LYS A 257 -8.65 -2.50 -17.57
CA LYS A 257 -10.00 -2.23 -18.08
C LYS A 257 -10.55 -0.87 -17.65
N ASN A 258 -9.97 -0.22 -16.63
CA ASN A 258 -10.36 1.11 -16.18
C ASN A 258 -11.86 1.22 -15.85
N LYS A 259 -12.37 0.21 -15.14
CA LYS A 259 -13.77 0.14 -14.68
C LYS A 259 -13.80 0.02 -13.17
N ASP A 260 -14.92 0.45 -12.59
CA ASP A 260 -15.26 0.16 -11.19
C ASP A 260 -15.11 -1.34 -10.91
N LEU A 261 -14.66 -1.66 -9.70
CA LEU A 261 -14.44 -3.01 -9.26
C LEU A 261 -15.20 -3.25 -7.96
N THR A 262 -15.95 -4.34 -7.91
CA THR A 262 -16.58 -4.81 -6.67
C THR A 262 -16.16 -6.26 -6.46
N LEU A 263 -15.72 -6.60 -5.25
CA LEU A 263 -15.47 -7.99 -4.88
C LEU A 263 -16.73 -8.60 -4.26
N LYS A 264 -17.09 -9.78 -4.72
CA LYS A 264 -18.21 -10.56 -4.21
C LYS A 264 -17.88 -11.11 -2.82
N LYS A 265 -18.88 -11.04 -1.94
CA LYS A 265 -18.84 -11.69 -0.62
C LYS A 265 -19.18 -13.17 -0.79
N GLU A 266 -18.14 -13.99 -0.92
CA GLU A 266 -18.28 -15.45 -0.99
C GLU A 266 -18.15 -16.11 0.40
N LYS A 267 -18.62 -17.36 0.51
CA LYS A 267 -18.50 -18.15 1.76
C LYS A 267 -17.04 -18.35 2.18
N GLN A 268 -16.16 -18.57 1.21
CA GLN A 268 -14.71 -18.61 1.43
C GLN A 268 -14.08 -17.35 0.83
N PRO A 269 -13.18 -16.66 1.54
CA PRO A 269 -12.51 -15.48 1.00
C PRO A 269 -11.56 -15.85 -0.13
N LEU A 270 -11.31 -14.91 -1.05
CA LEU A 270 -10.45 -15.13 -2.23
C LEU A 270 -9.07 -15.66 -1.84
N PHE A 271 -8.44 -15.04 -0.84
CA PHE A 271 -7.13 -15.50 -0.37
C PHE A 271 -7.13 -16.97 0.04
N ALA A 272 -8.16 -17.50 0.70
CA ALA A 272 -8.16 -18.89 1.13
C ALA A 272 -7.98 -19.84 -0.08
N LYS A 273 -8.70 -19.58 -1.18
CA LYS A 273 -8.56 -20.36 -2.42
C LYS A 273 -7.20 -20.20 -3.08
N LEU A 274 -6.65 -18.99 -3.10
CA LEU A 274 -5.34 -18.76 -3.73
C LEU A 274 -4.18 -19.38 -2.95
N PHE A 275 -4.25 -19.39 -1.62
CA PHE A 275 -3.22 -19.99 -0.78
C PHE A 275 -3.27 -21.53 -0.77
N GLU A 276 -4.39 -22.14 -1.17
CA GLU A 276 -4.53 -23.60 -1.38
C GLU A 276 -3.90 -24.07 -2.71
N LEU A 277 -3.54 -23.15 -3.60
CA LEU A 277 -2.96 -23.51 -4.89
C LEU A 277 -1.57 -24.12 -4.72
N LYS A 278 -1.34 -25.19 -5.49
CA LYS A 278 -0.01 -25.80 -5.60
C LYS A 278 0.92 -24.93 -6.44
N SER A 279 2.23 -25.14 -6.32
CA SER A 279 3.25 -24.42 -7.09
C SER A 279 3.07 -24.52 -8.61
N GLU A 280 2.42 -25.58 -9.10
CA GLU A 280 2.18 -25.86 -10.52
C GLU A 280 0.87 -25.27 -11.05
N ALA A 281 0.11 -24.54 -10.23
CA ALA A 281 -1.20 -23.99 -10.62
C ALA A 281 -1.09 -23.14 -11.89
N THR A 282 -2.01 -23.39 -12.83
CA THR A 282 -1.95 -22.74 -14.15
C THR A 282 -2.51 -21.31 -14.09
N PRO A 283 -2.09 -20.43 -15.02
CA PRO A 283 -2.71 -19.11 -15.16
C PRO A 283 -4.23 -19.16 -15.36
N GLU A 284 -4.74 -20.21 -16.02
CA GLU A 284 -6.18 -20.44 -16.24
C GLU A 284 -6.91 -20.76 -14.94
N GLU A 285 -6.36 -21.62 -14.08
CA GLU A 285 -6.91 -21.94 -12.76
C GLU A 285 -6.98 -20.70 -11.87
N ILE A 286 -5.88 -19.92 -11.82
CA ILE A 286 -5.81 -18.64 -11.09
C ILE A 286 -6.86 -17.67 -11.63
N SER A 287 -6.99 -17.59 -12.95
CA SER A 287 -7.97 -16.72 -13.61
C SER A 287 -9.39 -17.09 -13.23
N HIS A 288 -9.73 -18.37 -13.30
CA HIS A 288 -11.06 -18.88 -12.92
C HIS A 288 -11.38 -18.56 -11.46
N ILE A 289 -10.42 -18.72 -10.55
CA ILE A 289 -10.59 -18.35 -9.14
C ILE A 289 -10.88 -16.85 -9.02
N ILE A 290 -10.02 -15.97 -9.53
CA ILE A 290 -10.19 -14.51 -9.38
C ILE A 290 -11.49 -14.04 -10.06
N ASP A 291 -11.80 -14.55 -11.25
CA ASP A 291 -13.00 -14.16 -12.01
C ASP A 291 -14.30 -14.54 -11.26
N SER A 292 -14.26 -15.57 -10.41
CA SER A 292 -15.42 -15.94 -9.59
C SER A 292 -15.74 -14.92 -8.48
N TYR A 293 -14.80 -14.04 -8.10
CA TYR A 293 -14.95 -13.03 -7.04
C TYR A 293 -15.24 -11.62 -7.57
N ILE A 294 -15.29 -11.40 -8.88
CA ILE A 294 -15.52 -10.09 -9.51
C ILE A 294 -16.83 -10.07 -10.30
#